data_AF-A0A926C679-F1
#
_entry.id   AF-A0A926C679-F1
#
_cell.length_a   1.000
_cell.length_b   1.000
_cell.length_c   1.000
_cell.angle_alpha   90.00
_cell.angle_beta   90.00
_cell.angle_gamma   90.00
#
_symmetry.space_group_name_H-M   'P 1'
#
loop_
_entity.id
_entity.type
_entity.pdbx_description
1 polymer ?
#
loop_
_entity_poly.entity_id
_entity_poly.type
_entity_poly.pdbx_seq_one_letter_code
_entity_poly.pdbx_strand_id
1 'polypeptide(L)'
;MDSLLQSVVEHSPTGLVLFEACRDDTGKVVDFRYLLTNPANTLNTNRSAEEITGKTLMELFPNIARDEFYDRMVAVIETGESQHYQHFYEGDGIKAWIDASLVRIDDRVLGIFQNVTALMRQNLELELAR
;
A
#
# COMPACT_ATOMS: atom_id res chain seq x y z
N MET A 1 -15.52 -9.47 12.91
CA MET A 1 -14.26 -10.04 12.41
C MET A 1 -13.85 -11.14 13.37
N ASP A 2 -13.43 -12.30 12.89
CA ASP A 2 -12.86 -13.37 13.74
C ASP A 2 -11.66 -12.80 14.53
N SER A 3 -11.59 -13.02 15.84
CA SER A 3 -10.56 -12.43 16.72
C SER A 3 -9.15 -12.91 16.35
N LEU A 4 -9.03 -14.10 15.74
CA LEU A 4 -7.78 -14.63 15.24
C LEU A 4 -7.25 -13.82 14.05
N LEU A 5 -8.11 -13.53 13.07
CA LEU A 5 -7.71 -12.76 11.88
C LEU A 5 -7.29 -11.35 12.24
N GLN A 6 -7.99 -10.71 13.19
CA GLN A 6 -7.59 -9.40 13.69
C GLN A 6 -6.20 -9.44 14.33
N SER A 7 -5.92 -10.47 15.14
CA SER A 7 -4.61 -10.64 15.77
C SER A 7 -3.48 -10.83 14.74
N VAL A 8 -3.72 -11.62 13.69
CA VAL A 8 -2.76 -11.83 12.58
C VAL A 8 -2.46 -10.51 11.87
N VAL A 9 -3.49 -9.72 11.56
CA VAL A 9 -3.31 -8.42 10.91
C VAL A 9 -2.51 -7.46 11.79
N GLU A 10 -2.90 -7.35 13.06
CA GLU A 10 -2.30 -6.42 14.03
C GLU A 10 -0.82 -6.71 14.30
N HIS A 11 -0.44 -7.99 14.41
CA HIS A 11 0.91 -8.41 14.75
C HIS A 11 1.77 -8.79 13.53
N SER A 12 1.24 -8.63 12.31
CA SER A 12 2.03 -8.85 11.09
C SER A 12 3.15 -7.80 11.00
N PRO A 13 4.42 -8.23 10.77
CA PRO A 13 5.53 -7.30 10.59
C PRO A 13 5.48 -6.59 9.23
N THR A 14 4.64 -7.07 8.31
CA THR A 14 4.43 -6.48 6.99
C THR A 14 3.23 -5.57 7.03
N GLY A 15 3.30 -4.43 6.31
CA GLY A 15 2.18 -3.51 6.15
C GLY A 15 1.04 -4.21 5.43
N LEU A 16 -0.12 -4.32 6.08
CA LEU A 16 -1.33 -4.89 5.51
C LEU A 16 -2.39 -3.81 5.43
N VAL A 17 -2.96 -3.63 4.24
CA VAL A 17 -3.97 -2.62 3.96
C VAL A 17 -5.07 -3.21 3.10
N LEU A 18 -6.31 -2.93 3.45
CA LEU A 18 -7.45 -3.22 2.57
C LEU A 18 -8.04 -1.90 2.05
N PHE A 19 -8.08 -1.77 0.73
CA PHE A 19 -8.62 -0.62 0.03
C PHE A 19 -9.98 -0.94 -0.59
N GLU A 20 -10.92 -0.01 -0.50
CA GLU A 20 -12.19 -0.04 -1.22
C GLU A 20 -12.15 0.90 -2.41
N ALA A 21 -12.50 0.42 -3.59
CA ALA A 21 -12.56 1.26 -4.79
C ALA A 21 -13.70 2.29 -4.65
N CYS A 22 -13.35 3.57 -4.81
CA CYS A 22 -14.33 4.65 -4.95
C CYS A 22 -14.59 4.87 -6.43
N ARG A 23 -15.87 4.90 -6.83
CA ARG A 23 -16.29 5.02 -8.23
C ARG A 23 -17.18 6.24 -8.44
N ASP A 24 -17.10 6.83 -9.63
CA ASP A 24 -18.06 7.85 -10.06
C ASP A 24 -19.39 7.23 -10.55
N ASP A 25 -20.33 8.09 -10.98
CA ASP A 25 -21.65 7.67 -11.48
C ASP A 25 -21.59 6.79 -12.75
N THR A 26 -20.44 6.77 -13.43
CA THR A 26 -20.20 5.92 -14.61
C THR A 26 -19.61 4.55 -14.24
N GLY A 27 -19.30 4.33 -12.95
CA GLY A 27 -18.66 3.12 -12.44
C GLY A 27 -17.14 3.11 -12.58
N LYS A 28 -16.53 4.20 -13.07
CA LYS A 28 -15.09 4.33 -13.20
C LYS A 28 -14.45 4.52 -11.82
N VAL A 29 -13.35 3.83 -11.56
CA VAL A 29 -12.55 4.04 -10.34
C VAL A 29 -11.94 5.44 -10.37
N VAL A 30 -12.19 6.21 -9.31
CA VAL A 30 -11.66 7.58 -9.14
C VAL A 30 -10.71 7.68 -7.95
N ASP A 31 -10.83 6.80 -6.95
CA ASP A 31 -9.94 6.77 -5.78
C ASP A 31 -10.04 5.41 -5.06
N PHE A 32 -9.29 5.26 -3.97
CA PHE A 32 -9.30 4.11 -3.08
C PHE A 32 -9.38 4.55 -1.63
N ARG A 33 -10.32 4.00 -0.86
CA ARG A 33 -10.50 4.30 0.56
C ARG A 33 -9.86 3.25 1.44
N TYR A 34 -9.13 3.66 2.47
CA TYR A 34 -8.61 2.76 3.49
C TYR A 34 -9.75 2.18 4.33
N LEU A 35 -10.00 0.88 4.23
CA LEU A 35 -10.92 0.15 5.11
C LEU A 35 -10.21 -0.44 6.33
N LEU A 36 -8.98 -0.87 6.14
CA LEU A 36 -8.15 -1.47 7.17
C LEU A 36 -6.70 -1.10 6.93
N THR A 37 -5.97 -0.85 8.02
CA THR A 37 -4.51 -0.72 8.04
C THR A 37 -4.01 -1.35 9.34
N ASN A 38 -2.78 -1.85 9.34
CA ASN A 38 -2.13 -2.38 10.53
C ASN A 38 -0.95 -1.50 11.00
N PRO A 39 -0.40 -1.75 12.20
CA PRO A 39 0.73 -0.99 12.75
C PRO A 39 1.98 -0.98 11.87
N ALA A 40 2.25 -2.04 11.11
CA ALA A 40 3.39 -2.04 10.20
C ALA A 40 3.22 -1.00 9.06
N ASN A 41 2.00 -0.82 8.56
CA ASN A 41 1.73 0.20 7.55
C ASN A 41 1.71 1.63 8.12
N THR A 42 1.33 1.82 9.39
CA THR A 42 1.42 3.15 10.04
C THR A 42 2.86 3.63 10.14
N LEU A 43 3.81 2.71 10.36
CA LEU A 43 5.25 3.00 10.32
C LEU A 43 5.74 3.35 8.90
N ASN A 44 5.28 2.62 7.87
CA ASN A 44 5.65 2.90 6.47
C ASN A 44 5.17 4.29 6.01
N THR A 45 3.99 4.70 6.47
CA THR A 45 3.32 5.93 6.04
C THR A 45 3.52 7.12 6.97
N ASN A 46 4.13 6.89 8.14
CA ASN A 46 4.28 7.85 9.23
C ASN A 46 2.96 8.55 9.61
N ARG A 47 1.87 7.78 9.67
CA ARG A 47 0.51 8.23 9.99
C ARG A 47 -0.18 7.19 10.86
N SER A 48 -0.98 7.62 11.83
CA SER A 48 -1.69 6.71 12.73
C SER A 48 -2.83 5.97 12.01
N ALA A 49 -3.29 4.86 12.59
CA ALA A 49 -4.41 4.11 12.02
C ALA A 49 -5.70 4.96 11.99
N GLU A 50 -5.89 5.83 12.98
CA GLU A 50 -7.01 6.77 13.08
C GLU A 50 -6.93 7.87 12.02
N GLU A 51 -5.72 8.32 11.66
CA GLU A 51 -5.54 9.32 10.61
C GLU A 51 -5.82 8.77 9.22
N ILE A 52 -5.58 7.46 9.03
CA ILE A 52 -5.66 6.76 7.74
C ILE A 52 -7.05 6.19 7.48
N THR A 53 -7.63 5.49 8.46
CA THR A 53 -8.83 4.67 8.25
C THR A 53 -10.03 5.53 7.84
N GLY A 54 -10.73 5.12 6.79
CA GLY A 54 -11.89 5.83 6.24
C GLY A 54 -11.55 6.97 5.27
N LYS A 55 -10.29 7.40 5.19
CA LYS A 55 -9.86 8.41 4.21
C LYS A 55 -9.46 7.77 2.89
N THR A 56 -9.52 8.57 1.83
CA THR A 56 -9.08 8.16 0.50
C THR A 56 -7.57 8.29 0.34
N LEU A 57 -7.04 7.58 -0.64
CA LEU A 57 -5.63 7.56 -0.95
C LEU A 57 -5.15 8.94 -1.39
N MET A 58 -5.92 9.64 -2.25
CA MET A 58 -5.54 10.98 -2.70
C MET A 58 -5.66 12.06 -1.62
N GLU A 59 -6.54 11.89 -0.62
CA GLU A 59 -6.60 12.78 0.55
C GLU A 59 -5.34 12.67 1.42
N LEU A 60 -4.80 11.45 1.56
CA LEU A 60 -3.66 11.15 2.44
C LEU A 60 -2.32 11.37 1.75
N PHE A 61 -2.23 11.00 0.48
CA PHE A 61 -1.02 10.97 -0.33
C PHE A 61 -1.27 11.62 -1.70
N PRO A 62 -1.39 12.95 -1.79
CA PRO A 62 -1.72 13.62 -3.05
C PRO A 62 -0.76 13.33 -4.21
N ASN A 63 0.50 13.00 -3.92
CA ASN A 63 1.49 12.69 -4.97
C ASN A 63 1.31 11.30 -5.59
N ILE A 64 0.61 10.39 -4.90
CA ILE A 64 0.45 9.00 -5.34
C ILE A 64 -0.46 8.85 -6.56
N ALA A 65 -1.30 9.85 -6.85
CA ALA A 65 -2.15 9.86 -8.04
C ALA A 65 -1.34 9.87 -9.35
N ARG A 66 -0.05 10.22 -9.28
CA ARG A 66 0.89 10.17 -10.42
C ARG A 66 1.91 9.04 -10.28
N ASP A 67 1.81 8.28 -9.21
CA ASP A 67 2.69 7.16 -8.93
C ASP A 67 2.15 5.89 -9.58
N GLU A 68 3.08 5.03 -9.99
CA GLU A 68 2.78 3.74 -10.61
C GLU A 68 1.89 2.85 -9.73
N PHE A 69 1.93 3.06 -8.42
CA PHE A 69 1.07 2.38 -7.45
C PHE A 69 -0.42 2.53 -7.75
N TYR A 70 -0.89 3.74 -8.08
CA TYR A 70 -2.30 3.98 -8.34
C TYR A 70 -2.78 3.22 -9.58
N ASP A 71 -2.05 3.35 -10.69
CA ASP A 71 -2.39 2.67 -11.95
C ASP A 71 -2.42 1.15 -11.78
N ARG A 72 -1.50 0.60 -10.98
CA ARG A 72 -1.47 -0.83 -10.67
C ARG A 72 -2.65 -1.28 -9.83
N MET A 73 -3.12 -0.48 -8.88
CA MET A 73 -4.35 -0.80 -8.13
C MET A 73 -5.58 -0.80 -9.03
N VAL A 74 -5.69 0.18 -9.93
CA VAL A 74 -6.78 0.23 -10.94
C VAL A 74 -6.73 -1.02 -11.81
N ALA A 75 -5.56 -1.40 -12.32
CA ALA A 75 -5.40 -2.62 -13.09
C ALA A 75 -5.83 -3.86 -12.30
N VAL A 76 -5.37 -4.02 -11.05
CA VAL A 76 -5.71 -5.17 -10.20
C VAL A 76 -7.22 -5.27 -9.95
N ILE A 77 -7.90 -4.15 -9.66
CA ILE A 77 -9.34 -4.20 -9.38
C ILE A 77 -10.16 -4.51 -10.65
N GLU A 78 -9.71 -4.02 -11.80
CA GLU A 78 -10.41 -4.22 -13.08
C GLU A 78 -10.16 -5.62 -13.66
N THR A 79 -8.92 -6.11 -13.67
CA THR A 79 -8.56 -7.39 -14.28
C THR A 79 -8.65 -8.57 -13.32
N GLY A 80 -8.46 -8.32 -12.03
CA GLY A 80 -8.31 -9.37 -11.01
C GLY A 80 -6.94 -10.07 -11.00
N GLU A 81 -6.03 -9.68 -11.88
CA GLU A 81 -4.66 -10.21 -11.90
C GLU A 81 -3.83 -9.52 -10.81
N SER A 82 -3.20 -10.31 -9.93
CA SER A 82 -2.34 -9.76 -8.88
C SER A 82 -1.06 -9.17 -9.46
N GLN A 83 -0.52 -8.15 -8.77
CA GLN A 83 0.71 -7.48 -9.14
C GLN A 83 1.70 -7.54 -7.98
N HIS A 84 2.98 -7.74 -8.29
CA HIS A 84 4.07 -7.70 -7.33
C HIS A 84 5.28 -6.99 -7.94
N TYR A 85 5.83 -6.01 -7.22
CA TYR A 85 6.89 -5.15 -7.74
C TYR A 85 7.57 -4.36 -6.62
N GLN A 86 8.81 -3.97 -6.87
CA GLN A 86 9.54 -3.03 -6.03
C GLN A 86 9.59 -1.68 -6.75
N HIS A 87 9.27 -0.61 -6.05
CA HIS A 87 9.37 0.75 -6.57
C HIS A 87 9.93 1.69 -5.52
N PHE A 88 10.53 2.78 -5.99
CA PHE A 88 10.97 3.86 -5.13
C PHE A 88 9.90 4.94 -5.08
N TYR A 89 9.40 5.21 -3.87
CA TYR A 89 8.44 6.28 -3.62
C TYR A 89 9.14 7.46 -2.94
N GLU A 90 8.97 8.66 -3.52
CA GLU A 90 9.41 9.92 -2.92
C GLU A 90 8.29 10.96 -3.05
N GLY A 91 7.57 11.18 -1.95
CA GLY A 91 6.42 12.07 -1.90
C GLY A 91 5.74 12.03 -0.53
N ASP A 92 4.95 13.05 -0.20
CA ASP A 92 4.08 13.07 1.01
C ASP A 92 4.79 12.78 2.35
N GLY A 93 6.07 13.16 2.43
CA GLY A 93 6.93 12.92 3.60
C GLY A 93 7.55 11.52 3.67
N ILE A 94 7.35 10.69 2.65
CA ILE A 94 7.86 9.33 2.53
C ILE A 94 8.98 9.32 1.49
N LYS A 95 10.09 8.67 1.83
CA LYS A 95 11.20 8.41 0.91
C LYS A 95 11.74 7.01 1.13
N ALA A 96 11.25 6.04 0.37
CA ALA A 96 11.52 4.64 0.62
C ALA A 96 11.42 3.78 -0.65
N TRP A 97 12.24 2.73 -0.69
CA TRP A 97 12.00 1.57 -1.55
C TRP A 97 10.93 0.70 -0.91
N ILE A 98 9.84 0.48 -1.62
CA ILE A 98 8.70 -0.31 -1.19
C ILE A 98 8.61 -1.56 -2.07
N ASP A 99 8.60 -2.71 -1.42
CA ASP A 99 8.19 -3.98 -2.01
C ASP A 99 6.69 -4.14 -1.79
N ALA A 100 5.93 -4.14 -2.89
CA ALA A 100 4.48 -4.09 -2.89
C ALA A 100 3.90 -5.33 -3.57
N SER A 101 2.93 -5.96 -2.90
CA SER A 101 2.03 -6.94 -3.53
C SER A 101 0.60 -6.44 -3.46
N LEU A 102 -0.11 -6.50 -4.58
CA LEU A 102 -1.49 -6.06 -4.73
C LEU A 102 -2.34 -7.22 -5.22
N VAL A 103 -3.41 -7.53 -4.49
CA VAL A 103 -4.31 -8.65 -4.78
C VAL A 103 -5.75 -8.17 -4.69
N ARG A 104 -6.57 -8.54 -5.67
CA ARG A 104 -8.01 -8.27 -5.62
C ARG A 104 -8.70 -9.24 -4.66
N ILE A 105 -9.54 -8.71 -3.78
CA ILE A 105 -10.47 -9.47 -2.92
C ILE A 105 -11.85 -8.85 -3.10
N ASP A 106 -12.75 -9.55 -3.78
CA ASP A 106 -14.06 -9.02 -4.19
C ASP A 106 -13.92 -7.69 -4.97
N ASP A 107 -14.55 -6.60 -4.51
CA ASP A 107 -14.40 -5.24 -5.07
C ASP A 107 -13.41 -4.39 -4.25
N ARG A 108 -12.40 -5.04 -3.67
CA ARG A 108 -11.35 -4.41 -2.86
C ARG A 108 -9.97 -4.83 -3.31
N VAL A 109 -8.96 -4.07 -2.90
CA VAL A 109 -7.55 -4.40 -3.12
C VAL A 109 -6.87 -4.59 -1.77
N LEU A 110 -6.30 -5.78 -1.55
CA LEU A 110 -5.36 -6.02 -0.46
C LEU A 110 -3.97 -5.60 -0.91
N GLY A 111 -3.40 -4.63 -0.20
CA GLY A 111 -2.02 -4.21 -0.32
C GLY A 111 -1.15 -4.82 0.77
N ILE A 112 -0.01 -5.35 0.37
CA ILE A 112 1.03 -5.90 1.26
C ILE A 112 2.31 -5.11 0.97
N PHE A 113 2.83 -4.41 1.98
CA PHE A 113 3.92 -3.45 1.82
C PHE A 113 5.07 -3.71 2.78
N GLN A 114 6.28 -3.83 2.24
CA GLN A 114 7.51 -3.85 3.02
C GLN A 114 8.43 -2.72 2.60
N ASN A 115 8.94 -1.97 3.58
CA ASN A 115 10.01 -1.03 3.35
C ASN A 115 11.34 -1.78 3.25
N VAL A 116 11.89 -1.86 2.04
CA VAL A 116 13.14 -2.57 1.73
C VAL A 116 14.33 -1.61 1.57
N THR A 117 14.17 -0.35 1.98
CA THR A 117 15.22 0.69 1.84
C THR A 117 16.52 0.30 2.53
N ALA A 118 16.45 -0.25 3.74
CA ALA A 118 17.63 -0.68 4.49
C ALA A 118 18.36 -1.83 3.79
N LEU A 119 17.60 -2.80 3.27
CA LEU A 119 18.14 -3.93 2.51
C LEU A 119 18.83 -3.46 1.23
N MET A 120 18.18 -2.56 0.47
CA MET A 120 18.77 -1.98 -0.75
C MET A 120 20.08 -1.24 -0.46
N ARG A 121 20.14 -0.46 0.63
CA ARG A 121 21.38 0.23 1.04
C ARG A 121 22.49 -0.73 1.40
N GLN A 122 22.19 -1.78 2.16
CA GLN A 122 23.18 -2.80 2.53
C GLN A 122 23.72 -3.54 1.30
N ASN A 123 22.86 -3.92 0.37
CA ASN A 123 23.29 -4.59 -0.87
C ASN A 123 24.21 -3.68 -1.69
N LEU A 124 23.87 -2.39 -1.81
CA LEU A 124 24.71 -1.42 -2.52
C LEU A 124 26.08 -1.22 -1.84
N GLU A 125 26.13 -1.13 -0.52
CA GLU A 125 27.40 -1.02 0.23
C GLU A 125 28.29 -2.26 0.02
N LEU A 126 27.70 -3.46 0.00
CA LEU A 126 28.43 -4.70 -0.26
C LEU A 126 28.95 -4.78 -1.70
N GLU A 127 28.17 -4.31 -2.68
CA GLU A 127 28.58 -4.26 -4.08
C GLU A 127 29.74 -3.28 -4.31
N LEU A 128 29.70 -2.11 -3.66
CA LEU A 128 30.76 -1.10 -3.76
C LEU A 128 32.04 -1.47 -3.00
N ALA A 129 31.96 -2.38 -2.02
CA ALA A 129 33.10 -2.87 -1.26
C ALA A 129 33.86 -4.02 -1.95
N ARG A 130 33.37 -4.50 -3.11
CA ARG A 130 33.96 -5.59 -3.89
C ARG A 130 34.83 -5.08 -5.02
#